data_AF-A0A7S2DQT1-F1
#
_entry.id   AF-A0A7S2DQT1-F1
#
_cell.length_a   1.000
_cell.length_b   1.000
_cell.length_c   1.000
_cell.angle_alpha   90.00
_cell.angle_beta   90.00
_cell.angle_gamma   90.00
#
_symmetry.space_group_name_H-M   'P 1'
#
loop_
_entity.id
_entity.type
_entity.pdbx_description
1 polymer ?
#
loop_
_entity_poly.entity_id
_entity_poly.type
_entity_poly.pdbx_seq_one_letter_code
_entity_poly.pdbx_strand_id
1 'polypeptide(L)'
;MVWFDLDFASKPYKTLQYHDKAVRRVAFHQGKYPLLAAASDDGTVSILHAKVYDDLMQSPMIVPVKRLRDHIVNQGLGVLDVVWHPTQPWLFTAGADGRVYLWA
;
A
#
# COMPACT_ATOMS: atom_id res chain seq x y z
N MET A 1 -2.42 -8.27 4.20
CA MET A 1 -2.64 -6.96 4.87
C MET A 1 -4.03 -6.97 5.49
N VAL A 2 -4.24 -6.24 6.58
CA VAL A 2 -5.55 -6.09 7.23
C VAL A 2 -5.87 -4.62 7.43
N TRP A 3 -7.14 -4.26 7.23
CA TRP A 3 -7.67 -2.95 7.55
C TRP A 3 -8.42 -3.03 8.87
N PHE A 4 -8.03 -2.21 9.83
CA PHE A 4 -8.75 -2.02 11.07
C PHE A 4 -9.52 -0.72 11.01
N ASP A 5 -10.80 -0.80 11.35
CA ASP A 5 -11.62 0.36 11.66
C ASP A 5 -11.71 0.43 13.18
N LEU A 6 -11.11 1.49 13.75
CA LEU A 6 -10.91 1.60 15.20
C LEU A 6 -12.19 1.91 15.96
N ASP A 7 -13.19 2.46 15.27
CA ASP A 7 -14.48 2.82 15.87
C ASP A 7 -15.51 1.68 15.69
N PHE A 8 -15.27 0.76 14.76
CA PHE A 8 -16.17 -0.35 14.48
C PHE A 8 -15.99 -1.54 15.43
N ALA A 9 -14.78 -2.10 15.52
CA ALA A 9 -14.52 -3.30 16.32
C ALA A 9 -13.01 -3.51 16.59
N SER A 10 -12.70 -4.34 17.59
CA SER A 10 -11.33 -4.80 17.86
C SER A 10 -10.82 -5.87 16.89
N LYS A 11 -11.68 -6.34 15.96
CA LYS A 11 -11.33 -7.30 14.90
C LYS A 11 -11.11 -6.55 13.58
N PRO A 12 -10.28 -7.10 12.66
CA PRO A 12 -10.11 -6.52 11.34
C PRO A 12 -11.45 -6.29 10.64
N TYR A 13 -11.65 -5.09 10.11
CA TYR A 13 -12.81 -4.77 9.27
C TYR A 13 -12.73 -5.53 7.94
N LYS A 14 -11.53 -5.57 7.33
CA LYS A 14 -11.31 -6.26 6.06
C LYS A 14 -9.92 -6.87 5.96
N THR A 15 -9.86 -8.11 5.51
CA THR A 15 -8.59 -8.79 5.16
C THR A 15 -8.34 -8.65 3.66
N LEU A 16 -7.13 -8.21 3.32
CA LEU A 16 -6.71 -7.89 1.96
C LEU A 16 -5.54 -8.79 1.55
N GLN A 17 -5.82 -9.73 0.64
CA GLN A 17 -4.88 -10.72 0.12
C GLN A 17 -4.55 -10.41 -1.35
N TYR A 18 -3.62 -9.47 -1.56
CA TYR A 18 -3.21 -9.05 -2.91
C TYR A 18 -1.80 -9.49 -3.30
N HIS A 19 -1.02 -10.04 -2.37
CA HIS A 19 0.37 -10.37 -2.57
C HIS A 19 0.61 -11.86 -2.32
N ASP A 20 1.50 -12.44 -3.13
CA ASP A 20 1.82 -13.87 -3.09
C ASP A 20 2.95 -14.17 -2.09
N LYS A 21 3.58 -13.12 -1.56
CA LYS A 21 4.66 -13.19 -0.57
C LYS A 21 4.45 -12.20 0.56
N ALA A 22 5.40 -12.17 1.50
CA ALA A 22 5.35 -11.30 2.67
C ALA A 22 5.23 -9.82 2.27
N VAL A 23 4.25 -9.14 2.86
CA VAL A 23 4.11 -7.69 2.78
C VAL A 23 5.08 -7.05 3.76
N ARG A 24 6.00 -6.21 3.26
CA ARG A 24 7.08 -5.59 4.04
C ARG A 24 6.69 -4.23 4.60
N ARG A 25 5.97 -3.44 3.82
CA ARG A 25 5.58 -2.07 4.18
C ARG A 25 4.19 -1.76 3.67
N VAL A 26 3.45 -0.99 4.47
CA VAL A 26 2.20 -0.34 4.06
C VAL A 26 2.32 1.13 4.41
N ALA A 27 1.94 2.03 3.50
CA ALA A 27 2.01 3.46 3.70
C ALA A 27 0.77 4.18 3.15
N PHE A 28 0.19 5.05 3.97
CA PHE A 28 -0.84 6.00 3.56
C PHE A 28 -0.20 7.27 3.00
N HIS A 29 -0.79 7.80 1.94
CA HIS A 29 -0.50 9.15 1.49
C HIS A 29 -1.05 10.15 2.53
N GLN A 30 -0.24 11.11 2.99
CA GLN A 30 -0.59 12.00 4.11
C GLN A 30 -1.41 13.23 3.70
N GLY A 31 -1.38 13.61 2.42
CA GLY A 31 -2.17 14.72 1.89
C GLY A 31 -3.57 14.33 1.42
N LYS A 32 -4.15 15.13 0.52
CA LYS A 32 -5.54 15.03 0.03
C LYS A 32 -5.94 13.74 -0.70
N TYR A 33 -4.99 12.88 -1.03
CA TYR A 33 -5.24 11.70 -1.87
C TYR A 33 -5.55 10.49 -0.99
N PRO A 34 -6.72 9.85 -1.14
CA PRO A 34 -7.07 8.62 -0.41
C PRO A 34 -6.33 7.42 -1.00
N LEU A 35 -5.01 7.41 -0.90
CA LEU A 35 -4.13 6.39 -1.48
C LEU A 35 -3.38 5.62 -0.40
N LEU A 36 -3.28 4.31 -0.62
CA LEU A 36 -2.48 3.40 0.19
C LEU A 36 -1.59 2.57 -0.73
N ALA A 37 -0.32 2.42 -0.35
CA ALA A 37 0.63 1.54 -1.00
C ALA A 37 0.96 0.36 -0.09
N ALA A 38 1.05 -0.84 -0.65
CA ALA A 38 1.53 -2.03 0.03
C ALA A 38 2.67 -2.66 -0.78
N ALA A 39 3.86 -2.78 -0.19
CA ALA A 39 5.05 -3.36 -0.80
C ALA A 39 5.27 -4.79 -0.32
N SER A 40 5.75 -5.65 -1.23
CA SER A 40 5.87 -7.08 -1.01
C SER A 40 7.17 -7.66 -1.55
N ASP A 41 7.57 -8.78 -0.95
CA ASP A 41 8.66 -9.63 -1.42
C ASP A 41 8.42 -10.29 -2.79
N ASP A 42 7.20 -10.22 -3.32
CA ASP A 42 6.88 -10.64 -4.69
C ASP A 42 7.40 -9.68 -5.78
N GLY A 43 8.08 -8.60 -5.37
CA GLY A 43 8.67 -7.60 -6.28
C GLY A 43 7.67 -6.54 -6.75
N THR A 44 6.45 -6.55 -6.19
CA THR A 44 5.39 -5.64 -6.61
C THR A 44 4.93 -4.72 -5.49
N VAL A 45 4.34 -3.59 -5.88
CA VAL A 45 3.62 -2.69 -4.98
C VAL A 45 2.18 -2.58 -5.42
N SER A 46 1.25 -2.91 -4.52
CA SER A 46 -0.19 -2.72 -4.76
C SER A 46 -0.58 -1.32 -4.32
N ILE A 47 -1.21 -0.56 -5.22
CA ILE A 47 -1.81 0.75 -4.94
C ILE A 47 -3.32 0.58 -4.80
N LEU A 48 -3.85 1.07 -3.70
CA LEU A 48 -5.26 1.02 -3.36
C LEU A 48 -5.79 2.44 -3.22
N HIS A 49 -7.02 2.65 -3.71
CA HIS A 49 -7.84 3.77 -3.27
C HIS A 49 -8.49 3.37 -1.94
N ALA A 50 -8.21 4.13 -0.89
CA ALA A 50 -8.63 3.88 0.47
C ALA A 50 -9.27 5.15 1.05
N LYS A 51 -10.57 5.30 0.81
CA LYS A 51 -11.34 6.47 1.24
C LYS A 51 -12.10 6.16 2.52
N VAL A 52 -11.84 6.97 3.53
CA VAL A 52 -12.64 7.05 4.77
C VAL A 52 -13.61 8.22 4.62
N TYR A 53 -14.84 8.04 5.07
CA TYR A 53 -15.88 9.05 4.99
C TYR A 53 -16.06 9.70 6.36
N ASP A 54 -16.38 11.00 6.38
CA ASP A 54 -16.66 11.72 7.63
C ASP A 54 -18.01 11.31 8.25
N ASP A 55 -18.92 10.78 7.42
CA ASP A 55 -20.15 10.15 7.90
C ASP A 55 -19.82 8.80 8.56
N LEU A 56 -19.97 8.75 9.88
CA LEU A 56 -19.68 7.59 10.72
C LEU A 56 -20.55 6.36 10.37
N MET A 57 -21.68 6.55 9.67
CA MET A 57 -22.52 5.44 9.22
C MET A 57 -22.02 4.84 7.90
N GLN A 58 -21.09 5.51 7.21
CA GLN A 58 -20.57 5.07 5.92
C GLN A 58 -19.26 4.30 6.08
N SER A 59 -19.28 3.01 5.70
CA SER A 59 -18.10 2.17 5.72
C SER A 59 -16.99 2.67 4.77
N PRO A 60 -15.70 2.44 5.10
CA PRO A 60 -14.59 2.85 4.26
C PRO A 60 -14.58 2.10 2.91
N MET A 61 -14.26 2.82 1.83
CA MET A 61 -14.12 2.27 0.49
C MET A 61 -12.66 1.93 0.20
N ILE A 62 -12.37 0.63 0.08
CA ILE A 62 -11.01 0.11 -0.16
C ILE A 62 -11.01 -0.77 -1.40
N VAL A 63 -10.40 -0.26 -2.47
CA VAL A 63 -10.34 -0.92 -3.79
C VAL A 63 -8.94 -0.83 -4.39
N PRO A 64 -8.41 -1.92 -4.98
CA PRO A 64 -7.14 -1.89 -5.70
C PRO A 64 -7.29 -1.08 -6.99
N VAL A 65 -6.32 -0.21 -7.29
CA VAL A 65 -6.34 0.65 -8.49
C VAL A 65 -5.17 0.40 -9.44
N LYS A 66 -4.01 -0.01 -8.91
CA LYS A 66 -2.83 -0.29 -9.73
C LYS A 66 -1.92 -1.30 -9.05
N ARG A 67 -1.18 -2.07 -9.85
CA ARG A 67 -0.02 -2.83 -9.38
C ARG A 67 1.23 -2.37 -10.13
N LEU A 68 2.22 -1.92 -9.38
CA LEU A 68 3.52 -1.48 -9.87
C LEU A 68 4.48 -2.68 -9.87
N ARG A 69 5.22 -2.85 -10.96
CA ARG A 69 6.09 -4.01 -11.19
C ARG A 69 7.31 -3.55 -11.98
N ASP A 70 8.45 -3.37 -11.31
CA ASP A 70 9.76 -3.15 -11.95
C ASP A 70 10.95 -3.54 -11.05
N HIS A 71 10.71 -3.79 -9.76
CA HIS A 71 11.75 -4.32 -8.87
C HIS A 71 12.04 -5.79 -9.18
N ILE A 72 13.32 -6.13 -9.22
CA ILE A 72 13.77 -7.50 -9.41
C ILE A 72 13.83 -8.18 -8.04
N VAL A 73 13.19 -9.34 -7.92
CA VAL A 73 13.27 -10.14 -6.68
C VAL A 73 14.67 -10.74 -6.57
N ASN A 74 15.35 -10.46 -5.46
CA ASN A 74 16.70 -10.93 -5.18
C ASN A 74 16.71 -11.77 -3.90
N GLN A 75 17.14 -13.04 -3.99
CA GLN A 75 17.16 -13.98 -2.86
C GLN A 75 15.83 -14.09 -2.10
N GLY A 76 14.72 -14.00 -2.83
CA GLY A 76 13.37 -14.06 -2.27
C GLY A 76 12.86 -12.76 -1.66
N LEU A 77 13.69 -11.71 -1.59
CA LEU A 77 13.31 -10.36 -1.17
C LEU A 77 12.92 -9.52 -2.39
N GLY A 78 11.87 -8.70 -2.23
CA GLY A 78 11.31 -7.86 -3.29
C GLY A 78 11.43 -6.39 -2.95
N VAL A 79 10.28 -5.73 -2.78
CA VAL A 79 10.21 -4.32 -2.37
C VAL A 79 10.26 -4.24 -0.84
N LEU A 80 11.25 -3.52 -0.32
CA LEU A 80 11.57 -3.46 1.11
C LEU A 80 10.89 -2.29 1.82
N ASP A 81 10.80 -1.13 1.16
CA ASP A 81 10.16 0.06 1.71
C ASP A 81 9.47 0.90 0.64
N VAL A 82 8.48 1.68 1.07
CA VAL A 82 7.73 2.62 0.24
C VAL A 82 7.41 3.89 1.02
N VAL A 83 7.51 5.04 0.35
CA VAL A 83 7.18 6.34 0.91
C VAL A 83 6.46 7.18 -0.14
N TRP A 84 5.32 7.76 0.24
CA TRP A 84 4.60 8.72 -0.59
C TRP A 84 5.27 10.09 -0.55
N HIS A 85 5.28 10.78 -1.68
CA HIS A 85 5.56 12.21 -1.69
C HIS A 85 4.52 12.94 -0.80
N PRO A 86 4.90 13.97 -0.02
CA PRO A 86 4.00 14.58 0.97
C PRO A 86 2.76 15.24 0.37
N THR A 87 2.83 15.71 -0.88
CA THR A 87 1.76 16.52 -1.50
C THR A 87 1.27 16.03 -2.87
N GLN A 88 2.02 15.16 -3.53
CA GLN A 88 1.75 14.72 -4.90
C GLN A 88 1.49 13.22 -4.88
N PRO A 89 0.69 12.66 -5.80
CA PRO A 89 0.37 11.23 -5.82
C PRO A 89 1.54 10.39 -6.37
N TRP A 90 2.77 10.74 -5.97
CA TRP A 90 4.00 10.09 -6.38
C TRP A 90 4.50 9.17 -5.28
N LEU A 91 5.03 8.01 -5.67
CA LEU A 91 5.53 7.01 -4.75
C LEU A 91 7.01 6.78 -4.99
N PHE A 92 7.78 6.69 -3.91
CA PHE A 92 9.14 6.16 -3.92
C PHE A 92 9.13 4.73 -3.40
N THR A 93 9.82 3.84 -4.10
CA THR A 93 9.94 2.42 -3.71
C THR A 93 11.40 2.02 -3.67
N ALA A 94 11.81 1.27 -2.64
CA ALA A 94 13.17 0.75 -2.49
C ALA A 94 13.16 -0.78 -2.50
N GLY A 95 13.99 -1.39 -3.35
CA GLY A 95 14.01 -2.84 -3.56
C GLY A 95 15.30 -3.52 -3.13
N ALA A 96 15.22 -4.84 -2.94
CA ALA A 96 16.37 -5.71 -2.71
C ALA A 96 17.30 -5.87 -3.94
N ASP A 97 16.89 -5.33 -5.08
CA ASP A 97 17.70 -5.16 -6.29
C ASP A 97 18.68 -3.97 -6.21
N GLY A 98 18.70 -3.25 -5.08
CA GLY A 98 19.56 -2.10 -4.88
C GLY A 98 19.10 -0.85 -5.63
N ARG A 99 17.85 -0.84 -6.12
CA ARG A 99 17.27 0.29 -6.86
C ARG A 99 16.24 1.03 -6.04
N VAL A 100 16.08 2.31 -6.38
CA VAL A 100 14.96 3.15 -5.94
C VAL A 100 14.23 3.64 -7.19
N TYR A 101 12.92 3.47 -7.22
CA TYR A 101 12.07 4.00 -8.29
C TYR A 101 11.18 5.13 -7.78
N LEU A 102 10.94 6.10 -8.67
CA LEU A 102 9.89 7.10 -8.54
C LEU A 102 8.77 6.73 -9.51
N TRP A 103 7.55 6.69 -9.00
CA TRP A 103 6.32 6.47 -9.76
C TRP A 103 5.48 7.75 -9.71
N ALA A 104 5.14 8.33 -10.86
CA ALA A 104 4.47 9.63 -10.96
C ALA A 104 3.27 9.62 -11.92
#